data_AF-A0A8H6MG65-F1
#
_entry.id   AF-A0A8H6MG65-F1
#
_cell.length_a   1.000
_cell.length_b   1.000
_cell.length_c   1.000
_cell.angle_alpha   90.00
_cell.angle_beta   90.00
_cell.angle_gamma   90.00
#
_symmetry.space_group_name_H-M   'P 1'
#
loop_
_entity.id
_entity.type
_entity.pdbx_description
1 polymer ?
#
loop_
_entity_poly.entity_id
_entity_poly.type
_entity_poly.pdbx_seq_one_letter_code
_entity_poly.pdbx_strand_id
1 'polypeptide(L)'
;MPHLDKDCYIFPECVDLDNPQASSCRGGYSRVSFDRSPCSGDYGRPICCKQSVQPLQCTWRGSGGDCNGQCHSQEVNLFQSKKGGDPGESGGTCSRGSKAFCCRLSTYKDLTSQCYWSKCGETCTSDETLLARASQLGGKCSLIKRQNHYCCKGNPLPLSNCHWVGQNDCADNTCNNKEVTVILDQGGEDGTLCNWWRKKSLSCTPEEAAFGNSGQCPAPYCTSPTEEYCGPDEWASDEPYEDCDDDDDDCGHDELRRDLLAGKKKERRRPFNPRLVDLLNLIVTFEILAREYPGPSTLNQQPGASDSIFQKAAGCDNPDILVTKRDPKTTNEQLGAYADTEHNPDLQFAPRFLEFLASGNLPNGLQSPLSKIDANVIKKYWQKEFPKGTFPKTGRSRGILTPSDYFFDQFGSKGNRAPLTICEKKLNGMKGNIFAFNESAARKDMTEWRAEALKGIVNDQNNYFERISRAIAVFLYLNHPDVLPTIQDNRENLFAAARSPSNLKARLGDIKAPPRKPRKPRKPPKP
;
A
#
# COMPACT_ATOMS: atom_id res chain seq x y z
N MET A 1 8.91 -3.85 -13.86
CA MET A 1 8.88 -5.19 -14.48
C MET A 1 8.61 -6.19 -13.35
N PRO A 2 7.89 -7.29 -13.54
CA PRO A 2 7.74 -8.24 -12.44
C PRO A 2 9.12 -8.81 -12.07
N HIS A 3 9.55 -8.63 -10.83
CA HIS A 3 10.76 -9.24 -10.27
C HIS A 3 10.36 -10.66 -9.89
N LEU A 4 10.27 -11.55 -10.87
CA LEU A 4 9.59 -12.83 -10.70
C LEU A 4 10.27 -13.77 -9.68
N ASP A 5 11.54 -13.52 -9.33
CA ASP A 5 12.24 -14.16 -8.22
C ASP A 5 11.79 -13.65 -6.83
N LYS A 6 11.24 -12.44 -6.75
CA LYS A 6 10.69 -11.82 -5.52
C LYS A 6 9.16 -11.86 -5.46
N ASP A 7 8.52 -11.80 -6.62
CA ASP A 7 7.08 -11.76 -6.78
C ASP A 7 6.45 -13.15 -6.83
N CYS A 8 7.27 -14.19 -6.91
CA CYS A 8 6.86 -15.58 -6.76
C CYS A 8 7.64 -16.29 -5.66
N TYR A 9 7.00 -17.22 -4.96
CA TYR A 9 7.65 -18.09 -4.00
C TYR A 9 7.13 -19.52 -4.11
N ILE A 10 7.95 -20.46 -3.69
CA ILE A 10 7.60 -21.87 -3.56
C ILE A 10 7.49 -22.23 -2.09
N PHE A 11 6.49 -23.01 -1.72
CA PHE A 11 6.33 -23.48 -0.33
C PHE A 11 7.58 -24.26 0.09
N PRO A 12 8.05 -24.14 1.34
CA PRO A 12 9.17 -24.95 1.81
C PRO A 12 8.77 -26.43 2.03
N GLU A 13 7.50 -26.68 2.37
CA GLU A 13 7.00 -27.97 2.79
C GLU A 13 6.07 -28.61 1.74
N CYS A 14 6.01 -29.95 1.77
CA CYS A 14 5.05 -30.72 0.99
C CYS A 14 3.68 -30.65 1.66
N VAL A 15 2.69 -30.12 0.94
CA VAL A 15 1.31 -30.04 1.39
C VAL A 15 0.41 -30.82 0.45
N ASP A 16 -0.72 -31.27 0.98
CA ASP A 16 -1.78 -31.87 0.19
C ASP A 16 -2.35 -30.80 -0.75
N LEU A 17 -2.22 -31.03 -2.06
CA LEU A 17 -2.65 -30.06 -3.07
C LEU A 17 -4.16 -29.92 -3.15
N ASP A 18 -4.92 -30.93 -2.72
CA ASP A 18 -6.38 -30.95 -2.72
C ASP A 18 -6.97 -30.36 -1.43
N ASN A 19 -6.14 -30.14 -0.40
CA ASN A 19 -6.54 -29.44 0.82
C ASN A 19 -6.33 -27.92 0.66
N PRO A 20 -7.39 -27.11 0.43
CA PRO A 20 -7.24 -25.68 0.17
C PRO A 20 -6.69 -24.93 1.39
N GLN A 21 -6.88 -25.42 2.61
CA GLN A 21 -6.35 -24.76 3.80
C GLN A 21 -4.83 -24.86 3.89
N ALA A 22 -4.25 -25.95 3.38
CA ALA A 22 -2.82 -26.19 3.39
C ALA A 22 -2.12 -25.68 2.12
N SER A 23 -2.81 -25.68 0.97
CA SER A 23 -2.23 -25.35 -0.33
C SER A 23 -2.50 -23.91 -0.82
N SER A 24 -3.26 -23.11 -0.06
CA SER A 24 -3.56 -21.73 -0.40
C SER A 24 -2.37 -20.79 -0.23
N CYS A 25 -2.17 -19.92 -1.21
CA CYS A 25 -1.19 -18.85 -1.12
C CYS A 25 -1.57 -17.80 -0.08
N ARG A 26 -0.56 -17.04 0.40
CA ARG A 26 -0.80 -15.87 1.25
C ARG A 26 -1.63 -14.80 0.52
N GLY A 27 -2.29 -13.93 1.28
CA GLY A 27 -3.08 -12.82 0.70
C GLY A 27 -2.29 -12.01 -0.33
N GLY A 28 -2.94 -11.67 -1.45
CA GLY A 28 -2.31 -10.97 -2.59
C GLY A 28 -1.54 -11.88 -3.55
N TYR A 29 -1.45 -13.18 -3.27
CA TYR A 29 -0.83 -14.18 -4.15
C TYR A 29 -1.86 -15.18 -4.65
N SER A 30 -1.56 -15.81 -5.77
CA SER A 30 -2.38 -16.86 -6.36
C SER A 30 -1.50 -18.00 -6.85
N ARG A 31 -2.01 -19.23 -6.68
CA ARG A 31 -1.27 -20.44 -7.02
C ARG A 31 -1.19 -20.53 -8.55
N VAL A 32 0.02 -20.58 -9.08
CA VAL A 32 0.28 -20.67 -10.52
C VAL A 32 0.72 -22.06 -10.95
N SER A 33 1.30 -22.82 -10.02
CA SER A 33 1.79 -24.19 -10.24
C SER A 33 2.13 -24.83 -8.88
N PHE A 34 2.82 -25.96 -8.90
CA PHE A 34 3.41 -26.62 -7.74
C PHE A 34 4.63 -27.44 -8.18
N ASP A 35 5.51 -27.76 -7.25
CA ASP A 35 6.60 -28.72 -7.43
C ASP A 35 6.29 -30.03 -6.70
N ARG A 36 6.39 -31.17 -7.37
CA ARG A 36 6.23 -32.49 -6.75
C ARG A 36 7.52 -33.00 -6.11
N SER A 37 8.65 -32.29 -6.20
CA SER A 37 9.90 -32.68 -5.55
C SER A 37 10.06 -31.95 -4.21
N PRO A 38 10.39 -32.64 -3.09
CA PRO A 38 10.64 -34.08 -2.92
C PRO A 38 9.40 -34.90 -2.53
N CYS A 39 8.20 -34.39 -2.81
CA CYS A 39 6.94 -34.91 -2.30
C CYS A 39 6.49 -36.26 -2.93
N SER A 40 5.76 -37.05 -2.14
CA SER A 40 5.16 -38.32 -2.54
C SER A 40 3.63 -38.19 -2.75
N GLY A 41 3.06 -39.06 -3.60
CA GLY A 41 1.62 -39.08 -3.88
C GLY A 41 1.08 -37.76 -4.46
N ASP A 42 -0.05 -37.31 -3.91
CA ASP A 42 -0.77 -36.10 -4.31
C ASP A 42 -0.28 -34.83 -3.59
N TYR A 43 0.81 -34.95 -2.84
CA TYR A 43 1.46 -33.82 -2.19
C TYR A 43 2.37 -33.07 -3.15
N GLY A 44 2.50 -31.76 -2.94
CA GLY A 44 3.40 -30.89 -3.67
C GLY A 44 3.74 -29.64 -2.87
N ARG A 45 4.65 -28.84 -3.40
CA ARG A 45 5.03 -27.53 -2.88
C ARG A 45 4.39 -26.47 -3.78
N PRO A 46 3.28 -25.82 -3.38
CA PRO A 46 2.64 -24.79 -4.17
C PRO A 46 3.62 -23.69 -4.59
N ILE A 47 3.47 -23.23 -5.83
CA ILE A 47 4.15 -22.05 -6.36
C ILE A 47 3.12 -20.94 -6.45
N CYS A 48 3.40 -19.86 -5.75
CA CYS A 48 2.51 -18.73 -5.54
C CYS A 48 3.16 -17.47 -6.11
N CYS A 49 2.45 -16.76 -6.97
CA CYS A 49 2.90 -15.48 -7.52
C CYS A 49 1.91 -14.36 -7.16
N LYS A 50 2.39 -13.12 -7.04
CA LYS A 50 1.54 -11.95 -6.82
C LYS A 50 0.46 -11.85 -7.90
N GLN A 51 -0.73 -11.39 -7.54
CA GLN A 51 -1.80 -11.19 -8.52
C GLN A 51 -1.47 -10.09 -9.54
N SER A 52 -0.70 -9.07 -9.13
CA SER A 52 -0.24 -7.97 -10.00
C SER A 52 0.68 -8.43 -11.13
N VAL A 53 1.27 -9.63 -11.04
CA VAL A 53 2.12 -10.18 -12.09
C VAL A 53 1.37 -11.11 -13.06
N GLN A 54 0.07 -11.38 -12.85
CA GLN A 54 -0.72 -12.25 -13.75
C GLN A 54 -1.25 -11.49 -14.98
N PRO A 55 -1.36 -12.14 -16.17
CA PRO A 55 -1.30 -13.58 -16.42
C PRO A 55 0.04 -14.02 -17.02
N LEU A 56 0.99 -14.43 -16.16
CA LEU A 56 2.16 -15.17 -16.64
C LEU A 56 1.68 -16.54 -17.11
N GLN A 57 1.93 -16.84 -18.39
CA GLN A 57 1.80 -18.20 -18.89
C GLN A 57 3.06 -18.96 -18.46
N CYS A 58 2.90 -19.86 -17.51
CA CYS A 58 4.00 -20.64 -16.95
C CYS A 58 3.84 -22.13 -17.26
N THR A 59 4.95 -22.84 -17.43
CA THR A 59 4.97 -24.29 -17.62
C THR A 59 6.29 -24.88 -17.13
N TRP A 60 6.24 -26.09 -16.58
CA TRP A 60 7.44 -26.88 -16.36
C TRP A 60 7.98 -27.43 -17.68
N ARG A 61 9.29 -27.30 -17.88
CA ARG A 61 10.04 -27.80 -19.04
C ARG A 61 11.14 -28.75 -18.62
N GLY A 62 11.45 -29.71 -19.47
CA GLY A 62 12.41 -30.77 -19.21
C GLY A 62 11.68 -32.08 -18.93
N SER A 63 11.88 -33.06 -19.81
CA SER A 63 11.27 -34.39 -19.76
C SER A 63 12.33 -35.49 -19.84
N GLY A 64 11.92 -36.74 -19.64
CA GLY A 64 12.83 -37.90 -19.59
C GLY A 64 13.57 -38.07 -18.26
N GLY A 65 14.50 -39.03 -18.21
CA GLY A 65 15.37 -39.26 -17.05
C GLY A 65 16.59 -38.32 -17.01
N ASP A 66 17.11 -37.94 -18.17
CA ASP A 66 18.18 -36.94 -18.32
C ASP A 66 17.58 -35.60 -18.74
N CYS A 67 17.01 -34.90 -17.77
CA CYS A 67 16.22 -33.71 -18.02
C CYS A 67 17.08 -32.54 -18.49
N ASN A 68 16.61 -31.87 -19.54
CA ASN A 68 17.15 -30.60 -20.01
C ASN A 68 16.06 -29.54 -19.86
N GLY A 69 15.92 -28.99 -18.65
CA GLY A 69 14.96 -27.92 -18.37
C GLY A 69 15.43 -26.61 -18.99
N GLN A 70 14.97 -26.33 -20.21
CA GLN A 70 15.33 -25.13 -20.94
C GLN A 70 14.10 -24.27 -21.20
N CYS A 71 14.15 -23.01 -20.77
CA CYS A 71 13.15 -22.02 -21.14
C CYS A 71 13.29 -21.60 -22.59
N HIS A 72 12.17 -21.30 -23.24
CA HIS A 72 12.17 -20.82 -24.61
C HIS A 72 12.51 -19.33 -24.67
N SER A 73 12.77 -18.84 -25.89
CA SER A 73 12.81 -17.40 -26.13
C SER A 73 11.56 -16.75 -25.53
N GLN A 74 11.74 -15.56 -24.93
CA GLN A 74 10.69 -14.78 -24.24
C GLN A 74 10.27 -15.31 -22.86
N GLU A 75 10.88 -16.37 -22.37
CA GLU A 75 10.58 -16.93 -21.05
C GLU A 75 11.71 -16.65 -20.06
N VAL A 76 11.33 -16.57 -18.79
CA VAL A 76 12.25 -16.55 -17.66
C VAL A 76 12.13 -17.86 -16.89
N ASN A 77 13.25 -18.35 -16.34
CA ASN A 77 13.25 -19.45 -15.40
C ASN A 77 12.91 -18.92 -14.00
N LEU A 78 11.99 -19.52 -13.26
CA LEU A 78 11.71 -19.10 -11.87
C LEU A 78 12.29 -20.06 -10.85
N PHE A 79 12.06 -21.36 -11.08
CA PHE A 79 12.43 -22.42 -10.15
C PHE A 79 12.92 -23.63 -10.93
N GLN A 80 13.86 -24.37 -10.34
CA GLN A 80 14.30 -25.65 -10.87
C GLN A 80 13.84 -26.79 -9.95
N SER A 81 13.56 -27.95 -10.54
CA SER A 81 13.12 -29.13 -9.81
C SER A 81 13.61 -30.42 -10.46
N LYS A 82 13.76 -31.49 -9.68
CA LYS A 82 14.00 -32.84 -10.20
C LYS A 82 12.75 -33.51 -10.76
N LYS A 83 11.55 -33.07 -10.37
CA LYS A 83 10.29 -33.73 -10.79
C LYS A 83 9.33 -32.76 -11.46
N GLY A 84 9.39 -31.48 -11.11
CA GLY A 84 8.47 -30.46 -11.59
C GLY A 84 7.05 -30.72 -11.11
N GLY A 85 6.08 -30.12 -11.80
CA GLY A 85 4.66 -30.31 -11.52
C GLY A 85 3.81 -29.90 -12.72
N ASP A 86 2.64 -29.33 -12.45
CA ASP A 86 1.65 -28.98 -13.47
C ASP A 86 1.38 -27.45 -13.48
N PRO A 87 1.11 -26.82 -14.64
CA PRO A 87 1.21 -27.37 -15.99
C PRO A 87 2.66 -27.67 -16.38
N GLY A 88 2.89 -28.72 -17.17
CA GLY A 88 4.24 -29.14 -17.49
C GLY A 88 4.37 -30.26 -18.51
N GLU A 89 5.59 -30.42 -19.03
CA GLU A 89 5.95 -31.58 -19.83
C GLU A 89 5.89 -32.87 -18.99
N SER A 90 5.20 -33.89 -19.50
CA SER A 90 5.10 -35.20 -18.86
C SER A 90 6.50 -35.82 -18.68
N GLY A 91 6.79 -36.31 -17.48
CA GLY A 91 8.01 -37.07 -17.22
C GLY A 91 8.22 -37.32 -15.73
N GLY A 92 8.82 -38.46 -15.39
CA GLY A 92 9.18 -38.81 -14.02
C GLY A 92 10.32 -37.95 -13.45
N THR A 93 10.87 -38.39 -12.33
CA THR A 93 12.02 -37.74 -11.69
C THR A 93 13.27 -37.82 -12.57
N CYS A 94 13.96 -36.69 -12.72
CA CYS A 94 15.24 -36.56 -13.42
C CYS A 94 16.34 -37.30 -12.64
N SER A 95 16.95 -38.31 -13.24
CA SER A 95 18.18 -38.94 -12.74
C SER A 95 19.39 -38.03 -12.94
N ARG A 96 19.40 -37.23 -14.02
CA ARG A 96 20.41 -36.20 -14.31
C ARG A 96 19.75 -34.91 -14.84
N GLY A 97 20.41 -33.77 -14.61
CA GLY A 97 19.88 -32.44 -14.95
C GLY A 97 18.72 -32.01 -14.05
N SER A 98 17.94 -31.03 -14.50
CA SER A 98 16.77 -30.52 -13.79
C SER A 98 15.68 -30.08 -14.77
N LYS A 99 14.45 -29.98 -14.29
CA LYS A 99 13.35 -29.29 -14.96
C LYS A 99 13.37 -27.82 -14.57
N ALA A 100 12.93 -26.96 -15.47
CA ALA A 100 12.82 -25.52 -15.24
C ALA A 100 11.35 -25.09 -15.29
N PHE A 101 10.92 -24.29 -14.33
CA PHE A 101 9.60 -23.67 -14.35
C PHE A 101 9.71 -22.34 -15.09
N CYS A 102 9.24 -22.34 -16.33
CA CYS A 102 9.44 -21.24 -17.27
C CYS A 102 8.16 -20.42 -17.42
N CYS A 103 8.28 -19.11 -17.29
CA CYS A 103 7.15 -18.18 -17.40
C CYS A 103 7.40 -17.17 -18.52
N ARG A 104 6.39 -16.94 -19.36
CA ARG A 104 6.45 -15.94 -20.42
C ARG A 104 6.45 -14.54 -19.84
N LEU A 105 7.42 -13.73 -20.24
CA LEU A 105 7.50 -12.33 -19.84
C LEU A 105 6.64 -11.47 -20.77
N SER A 106 5.60 -10.83 -20.22
CA SER A 106 4.66 -10.00 -20.99
C SER A 106 5.33 -8.79 -21.65
N THR A 107 6.33 -8.20 -20.99
CA THR A 107 7.10 -7.04 -21.46
C THR A 107 8.24 -7.39 -22.41
N TYR A 108 8.41 -8.67 -22.78
CA TYR A 108 9.54 -9.10 -23.62
C TYR A 108 9.61 -8.36 -24.96
N LYS A 109 8.45 -8.09 -25.58
CA LYS A 109 8.41 -7.36 -26.86
C LYS A 109 8.95 -5.94 -26.71
N ASP A 110 8.61 -5.27 -25.61
CA ASP A 110 9.10 -3.92 -25.33
C ASP A 110 10.60 -3.95 -25.04
N LEU A 111 11.05 -4.96 -24.26
CA LEU A 111 12.46 -5.22 -23.92
C LEU A 111 13.36 -5.35 -25.15
N THR A 112 12.85 -5.98 -26.19
CA THR A 112 13.62 -6.33 -27.39
C THR A 112 13.26 -5.47 -28.59
N SER A 113 12.35 -4.49 -28.45
CA SER A 113 11.86 -3.66 -29.56
C SER A 113 12.96 -2.84 -30.24
N GLN A 114 13.98 -2.45 -29.48
CA GLN A 114 15.14 -1.69 -29.96
C GLN A 114 16.38 -2.57 -30.17
N CYS A 115 16.19 -3.88 -30.20
CA CYS A 115 17.27 -4.86 -30.30
C CYS A 115 17.12 -5.72 -31.55
N TYR A 116 18.24 -6.09 -32.17
CA TYR A 116 18.26 -6.99 -33.31
C TYR A 116 19.58 -7.75 -33.42
N TRP A 117 19.56 -8.83 -34.17
CA TRP A 117 20.77 -9.54 -34.60
C TRP A 117 21.23 -9.01 -35.96
N SER A 118 22.49 -8.58 -36.04
CA SER A 118 23.12 -8.17 -37.29
C SER A 118 23.27 -9.35 -38.26
N LYS A 119 23.50 -9.05 -39.55
CA LYS A 119 23.88 -10.09 -40.51
C LYS A 119 25.30 -10.59 -40.22
N CYS A 120 25.63 -11.76 -40.78
CA CYS A 120 26.95 -12.36 -40.63
C CYS A 120 28.05 -11.39 -41.08
N GLY A 121 28.99 -11.08 -40.17
CA GLY A 121 30.12 -10.18 -40.39
C GLY A 121 29.79 -8.68 -40.32
N GLU A 122 28.54 -8.32 -40.02
CA GLU A 122 28.16 -6.93 -39.71
C GLU A 122 28.26 -6.68 -38.21
N THR A 123 28.66 -5.46 -37.83
CA THR A 123 28.74 -4.98 -36.44
C THR A 123 27.55 -4.08 -36.12
N CYS A 124 27.36 -3.75 -34.84
CA CYS A 124 26.41 -2.72 -34.42
C CYS A 124 26.77 -1.35 -35.03
N THR A 125 25.77 -0.49 -35.22
CA THR A 125 26.02 0.89 -35.66
C THR A 125 26.66 1.71 -34.54
N SER A 126 27.15 2.91 -34.86
CA SER A 126 27.86 3.78 -33.90
C SER A 126 26.98 4.27 -32.74
N ASP A 127 25.66 4.27 -32.91
CA ASP A 127 24.67 4.69 -31.91
C ASP A 127 24.00 3.50 -31.18
N GLU A 128 24.55 2.29 -31.34
CA GLU A 128 24.06 1.05 -30.76
C GLU A 128 25.11 0.40 -29.86
N THR A 129 24.65 -0.31 -28.83
CA THR A 129 25.52 -1.10 -27.95
C THR A 129 25.46 -2.56 -28.32
N LEU A 130 26.63 -3.18 -28.43
CA LEU A 130 26.77 -4.62 -28.55
C LEU A 130 26.49 -5.30 -27.21
N LEU A 131 25.49 -6.18 -27.18
CA LEU A 131 25.16 -6.97 -25.99
C LEU A 131 25.69 -8.39 -26.04
N ALA A 132 25.65 -9.06 -27.19
CA ALA A 132 26.11 -10.45 -27.32
C ALA A 132 26.61 -10.78 -28.72
N ARG A 133 27.36 -11.89 -28.85
CA ARG A 133 27.82 -12.42 -30.14
C ARG A 133 27.35 -13.85 -30.35
N ALA A 134 27.19 -14.27 -31.59
CA ALA A 134 26.99 -15.66 -31.96
C ALA A 134 27.88 -16.02 -33.15
N SER A 135 28.52 -17.17 -33.13
CA SER A 135 29.42 -17.65 -34.21
C SER A 135 28.65 -18.03 -35.49
N GLN A 136 27.49 -18.66 -35.35
CA GLN A 136 26.70 -19.09 -36.51
C GLN A 136 25.24 -19.21 -36.12
N LEU A 137 24.59 -18.08 -35.84
CA LEU A 137 23.22 -18.07 -35.36
C LEU A 137 22.30 -18.82 -36.35
N GLY A 138 21.75 -19.95 -35.90
CA GLY A 138 20.89 -20.81 -36.71
C GLY A 138 21.56 -21.44 -37.96
N GLY A 139 22.89 -21.57 -37.99
CA GLY A 139 23.62 -22.24 -39.07
C GLY A 139 23.80 -21.41 -40.37
N LYS A 140 23.50 -20.11 -40.35
CA LYS A 140 23.39 -19.29 -41.58
C LYS A 140 24.63 -18.51 -42.01
N CYS A 141 25.70 -18.54 -41.22
CA CYS A 141 26.93 -17.80 -41.51
C CYS A 141 27.96 -18.63 -42.29
N SER A 142 28.75 -17.97 -43.15
CA SER A 142 29.75 -18.62 -44.01
C SER A 142 31.12 -18.70 -43.33
N LEU A 143 32.03 -19.53 -43.87
CA LEU A 143 33.39 -19.70 -43.36
C LEU A 143 34.21 -18.39 -43.29
N ILE A 144 33.82 -17.36 -44.05
CA ILE A 144 34.50 -16.06 -44.13
C ILE A 144 33.86 -15.02 -43.20
N LYS A 145 32.54 -15.08 -43.00
CA LYS A 145 31.81 -14.14 -42.11
C LYS A 145 31.18 -14.93 -40.97
N ARG A 146 31.92 -15.10 -39.87
CA ARG A 146 31.61 -16.08 -38.81
C ARG A 146 30.95 -15.50 -37.56
N GLN A 147 30.35 -14.30 -37.59
CA GLN A 147 29.75 -13.74 -36.38
C GLN A 147 28.50 -12.89 -36.66
N ASN A 148 27.48 -13.07 -35.84
CA ASN A 148 26.36 -12.17 -35.65
C ASN A 148 26.56 -11.38 -34.36
N HIS A 149 26.08 -10.14 -34.35
CA HIS A 149 26.12 -9.26 -33.19
C HIS A 149 24.69 -8.95 -32.75
N TYR A 150 24.39 -9.11 -31.47
CA TYR A 150 23.13 -8.69 -30.87
C TYR A 150 23.28 -7.25 -30.41
N CYS A 151 22.66 -6.35 -31.16
CA CYS A 151 22.79 -4.91 -31.03
C CYS A 151 21.51 -4.35 -30.45
N CYS A 152 21.63 -3.44 -29.50
CA CYS A 152 20.50 -2.76 -28.88
C CYS A 152 20.74 -1.27 -28.81
N LYS A 153 19.68 -0.49 -29.03
CA LYS A 153 19.65 0.95 -28.84
C LYS A 153 18.91 1.29 -27.55
N GLY A 154 19.43 2.27 -26.79
CA GLY A 154 18.79 2.74 -25.56
C GLY A 154 19.78 3.42 -24.60
N ASN A 155 19.29 4.38 -23.81
CA ASN A 155 20.03 4.96 -22.69
C ASN A 155 19.05 5.26 -21.52
N PRO A 156 19.02 4.44 -20.46
CA PRO A 156 19.80 3.21 -20.28
C PRO A 156 19.36 2.08 -21.22
N LEU A 157 20.22 1.08 -21.41
CA LEU A 157 19.93 -0.08 -22.27
C LEU A 157 18.89 -1.00 -21.62
N PRO A 158 17.96 -1.60 -22.40
CA PRO A 158 16.90 -2.47 -21.87
C PRO A 158 17.33 -3.85 -21.43
N LEU A 159 18.50 -4.29 -21.87
CA LEU A 159 19.11 -5.55 -21.50
C LEU A 159 20.58 -5.31 -21.17
N SER A 160 21.08 -6.02 -20.17
CA SER A 160 22.48 -6.02 -19.79
C SER A 160 22.98 -7.44 -19.52
N ASN A 161 24.29 -7.57 -19.27
CA ASN A 161 24.95 -8.79 -18.83
C ASN A 161 24.60 -10.05 -19.67
N CYS A 162 24.47 -9.85 -20.99
CA CYS A 162 24.09 -10.91 -21.90
C CYS A 162 25.22 -11.93 -22.06
N HIS A 163 24.93 -13.22 -21.86
CA HIS A 163 25.92 -14.30 -21.97
C HIS A 163 25.28 -15.63 -22.35
N TRP A 164 26.07 -16.53 -22.94
CA TRP A 164 25.61 -17.86 -23.32
C TRP A 164 25.75 -18.85 -22.17
N VAL A 165 24.67 -19.59 -21.89
CA VAL A 165 24.63 -20.68 -20.92
C VAL A 165 24.47 -22.01 -21.65
N GLY A 166 25.32 -22.97 -21.31
CA GLY A 166 25.40 -24.28 -21.95
C GLY A 166 26.84 -24.63 -22.33
N GLN A 167 27.47 -25.52 -21.55
CA GLN A 167 28.81 -26.04 -21.80
C GLN A 167 28.75 -27.51 -22.24
N ASN A 168 29.78 -27.98 -22.93
CA ASN A 168 29.91 -29.37 -23.39
C ASN A 168 28.68 -29.83 -24.19
N ASP A 169 27.93 -30.80 -23.65
CA ASP A 169 26.71 -31.34 -24.22
C ASP A 169 25.46 -30.48 -23.95
N CYS A 170 25.62 -29.36 -23.25
CA CYS A 170 24.57 -28.43 -22.86
C CYS A 170 23.47 -29.06 -22.01
N ALA A 171 23.82 -30.03 -21.15
CA ALA A 171 22.89 -30.59 -20.17
C ALA A 171 22.29 -29.51 -19.26
N ASP A 172 23.14 -28.58 -18.80
CA ASP A 172 22.77 -27.41 -18.00
C ASP A 172 22.89 -26.15 -18.87
N ASN A 173 21.76 -25.72 -19.43
CA ASN A 173 21.64 -24.59 -20.34
C ASN A 173 20.56 -23.58 -19.86
N THR A 174 20.07 -23.71 -18.63
CA THR A 174 19.02 -22.85 -18.09
C THR A 174 19.59 -21.50 -17.64
N CYS A 175 18.93 -20.40 -18.02
CA CYS A 175 19.24 -19.07 -17.51
C CYS A 175 19.00 -18.97 -15.99
N ASN A 176 19.68 -18.03 -15.33
CA ASN A 176 19.40 -17.71 -13.94
C ASN A 176 17.96 -17.17 -13.79
N ASN A 177 17.39 -17.22 -12.58
CA ASN A 177 16.04 -16.74 -12.31
C ASN A 177 15.85 -15.22 -12.34
N LYS A 178 16.94 -14.48 -12.60
CA LYS A 178 16.95 -13.03 -12.84
C LYS A 178 17.14 -12.67 -14.32
N GLU A 179 17.21 -13.67 -15.18
CA GLU A 179 17.56 -13.50 -16.58
C GLU A 179 16.42 -13.99 -17.48
N VAL A 180 16.30 -13.32 -18.62
CA VAL A 180 15.39 -13.73 -19.68
C VAL A 180 16.16 -14.50 -20.75
N THR A 181 15.57 -15.58 -21.23
CA THR A 181 16.08 -16.28 -22.40
C THR A 181 15.75 -15.47 -23.65
N VAL A 182 16.77 -14.88 -24.27
CA VAL A 182 16.60 -14.09 -25.50
C VAL A 182 16.47 -15.01 -26.71
N ILE A 183 17.38 -15.95 -26.86
CA ILE A 183 17.39 -16.90 -28.00
C ILE A 183 18.07 -18.21 -27.61
N LEU A 184 17.78 -19.27 -28.38
CA LEU A 184 18.41 -20.58 -28.26
C LEU A 184 19.23 -20.88 -29.52
N ASP A 185 20.47 -21.33 -29.36
CA ASP A 185 21.37 -21.65 -30.47
C ASP A 185 22.24 -22.88 -30.18
N GLN A 186 22.64 -23.66 -31.19
CA GLN A 186 23.45 -24.85 -30.97
C GLN A 186 24.91 -24.54 -30.63
N GLY A 187 25.46 -23.45 -31.17
CA GLY A 187 26.88 -23.10 -31.03
C GLY A 187 27.14 -21.91 -30.12
N GLY A 188 26.19 -20.98 -29.99
CA GLY A 188 26.36 -19.75 -29.21
C GLY A 188 27.55 -18.92 -29.69
N GLU A 189 28.27 -18.27 -28.76
CA GLU A 189 29.40 -17.39 -29.10
C GLU A 189 30.62 -18.15 -29.66
N ASP A 190 30.99 -19.28 -29.06
CA ASP A 190 32.21 -20.02 -29.39
C ASP A 190 32.04 -20.98 -30.58
N GLY A 191 30.80 -21.31 -30.95
CA GLY A 191 30.49 -22.24 -32.04
C GLY A 191 30.64 -23.71 -31.67
N THR A 192 30.93 -24.00 -30.40
CA THR A 192 30.98 -25.37 -29.91
C THR A 192 29.56 -25.91 -29.86
N LEU A 193 29.26 -26.88 -30.71
CA LEU A 193 27.93 -27.45 -30.84
C LEU A 193 27.57 -28.31 -29.62
N CYS A 194 26.37 -28.09 -29.09
CA CYS A 194 25.75 -28.98 -28.13
C CYS A 194 25.44 -30.35 -28.75
N ASN A 195 25.53 -31.40 -27.96
CA ASN A 195 25.11 -32.76 -28.36
C ASN A 195 23.62 -32.99 -28.11
N TRP A 196 23.08 -34.08 -28.68
CA TRP A 196 21.72 -34.56 -28.43
C TRP A 196 20.62 -33.52 -28.68
N TRP A 197 20.78 -32.71 -29.73
CA TRP A 197 19.84 -31.66 -30.14
C TRP A 197 19.60 -30.53 -29.12
N ARG A 198 20.40 -30.51 -28.04
CA ARG A 198 20.36 -29.45 -27.05
C ARG A 198 20.85 -28.15 -27.65
N LYS A 199 20.52 -27.04 -26.99
CA LYS A 199 20.91 -25.69 -27.40
C LYS A 199 21.46 -24.93 -26.21
N LYS A 200 22.39 -24.03 -26.45
CA LYS A 200 22.76 -22.97 -25.51
C LYS A 200 21.65 -21.94 -25.43
N SER A 201 21.48 -21.32 -24.28
CA SER A 201 20.56 -20.21 -24.07
C SER A 201 21.34 -18.91 -23.98
N LEU A 202 20.94 -17.88 -24.72
CA LEU A 202 21.42 -16.53 -24.46
C LEU A 202 20.60 -15.94 -23.32
N SER A 203 21.21 -15.83 -22.15
CA SER A 203 20.66 -15.18 -20.98
C SER A 203 20.99 -13.70 -21.01
N CYS A 204 20.03 -12.84 -20.71
CA CYS A 204 20.28 -11.42 -20.47
C CYS A 204 19.53 -10.95 -19.22
N THR A 205 20.09 -10.01 -18.49
CA THR A 205 19.41 -9.33 -17.37
C THR A 205 18.53 -8.22 -17.94
N PRO A 206 17.21 -8.24 -17.70
CA PRO A 206 16.35 -7.12 -18.03
C PRO A 206 16.66 -5.90 -17.14
N GLU A 207 16.84 -4.74 -17.77
CA GLU A 207 17.13 -3.49 -17.07
C GLU A 207 15.87 -2.63 -16.99
N GLU A 208 15.27 -2.59 -15.80
CA GLU A 208 14.03 -1.85 -15.57
C GLU A 208 14.14 -0.36 -15.90
N ALA A 209 15.33 0.20 -15.72
CA ALA A 209 15.58 1.61 -15.97
C ALA A 209 15.34 2.01 -17.44
N ALA A 210 15.39 1.06 -18.39
CA ALA A 210 15.17 1.34 -19.79
C ALA A 210 13.68 1.41 -20.20
N PHE A 211 12.76 0.92 -19.36
CA PHE A 211 11.31 0.96 -19.63
C PHE A 211 10.66 2.32 -19.34
N GLY A 212 11.45 3.35 -19.09
CA GLY A 212 10.92 4.69 -18.86
C GLY A 212 11.57 5.49 -17.74
N ASN A 213 12.81 5.22 -17.33
CA ASN A 213 13.56 6.22 -16.53
C ASN A 213 14.17 7.35 -17.39
N SER A 214 13.63 7.60 -18.59
CA SER A 214 13.74 8.93 -19.21
C SER A 214 12.77 9.94 -18.58
N GLY A 215 11.90 9.52 -17.65
CA GLY A 215 11.38 10.35 -16.58
C GLY A 215 11.39 9.53 -15.29
N GLN A 216 12.23 9.89 -14.31
CA GLN A 216 12.14 9.31 -12.97
C GLN A 216 10.68 9.37 -12.53
N CYS A 217 10.10 8.22 -12.18
CA CYS A 217 8.85 8.23 -11.44
C CYS A 217 8.99 9.17 -10.24
N PRO A 218 8.00 10.02 -9.96
CA PRO A 218 8.05 10.86 -8.76
C PRO A 218 8.39 10.00 -7.56
N ALA A 219 9.27 10.50 -6.69
CA ALA A 219 9.64 9.76 -5.49
C ALA A 219 8.36 9.36 -4.75
N PRO A 220 8.26 8.09 -4.30
CA PRO A 220 7.05 7.62 -3.64
C PRO A 220 6.80 8.38 -2.33
N TYR A 221 7.86 8.94 -1.75
CA TYR A 221 7.87 9.83 -0.59
C TYR A 221 8.02 11.32 -0.98
N CYS A 222 7.86 12.20 0.01
CA CYS A 222 8.07 13.63 -0.15
C CYS A 222 9.56 13.97 -0.30
N THR A 223 9.89 14.78 -1.31
CA THR A 223 11.26 15.33 -1.46
C THR A 223 11.34 16.80 -1.07
N SER A 224 10.21 17.50 -1.08
CA SER A 224 10.05 18.87 -0.63
C SER A 224 8.73 19.04 0.15
N PRO A 225 8.68 19.87 1.20
CA PRO A 225 7.45 20.21 1.91
C PRO A 225 6.44 21.01 1.07
N THR A 226 6.85 21.56 -0.08
CA THR A 226 5.98 22.28 -1.01
C THR A 226 5.26 21.36 -2.00
N GLU A 227 5.59 20.07 -2.03
CA GLU A 227 4.87 19.10 -2.85
C GLU A 227 3.44 18.89 -2.33
N GLU A 228 2.54 18.50 -3.25
CA GLU A 228 1.18 18.11 -2.89
C GLU A 228 1.21 17.02 -1.81
N TYR A 229 0.46 17.24 -0.73
CA TYR A 229 0.39 16.37 0.46
C TYR A 229 1.66 16.28 1.32
N CYS A 230 2.72 17.03 1.03
CA CYS A 230 3.99 16.91 1.75
C CYS A 230 4.22 17.95 2.85
N GLY A 231 3.29 18.88 3.02
CA GLY A 231 3.30 19.83 4.12
C GLY A 231 3.33 19.15 5.49
N PRO A 232 3.78 19.83 6.55
CA PRO A 232 3.62 19.34 7.90
C PRO A 232 2.14 19.26 8.28
N ASP A 233 1.75 18.24 9.05
CA ASP A 233 0.46 18.26 9.74
C ASP A 233 0.52 19.29 10.89
N GLU A 234 -0.09 20.45 10.67
CA GLU A 234 -0.10 21.57 11.62
C GLU A 234 -0.87 21.26 12.92
N TRP A 235 -1.69 20.19 12.92
CA TRP A 235 -2.53 19.78 14.04
C TRP A 235 -1.92 18.63 14.85
N ALA A 236 -0.92 17.94 14.29
CA ALA A 236 -0.15 16.95 15.02
C ALA A 236 0.86 17.65 15.94
N SER A 237 1.06 17.11 17.14
CA SER A 237 1.96 17.71 18.13
C SER A 237 2.89 16.68 18.73
N ASP A 238 4.19 16.87 18.53
CA ASP A 238 5.26 16.12 19.20
C ASP A 238 5.62 16.72 20.57
N GLU A 239 4.94 17.78 21.00
CA GLU A 239 5.16 18.33 22.32
C GLU A 239 4.67 17.35 23.40
N PRO A 240 5.44 17.15 24.48
CA PRO A 240 5.04 16.34 25.61
C PRO A 240 3.64 16.78 26.07
N TYR A 241 2.76 15.81 26.29
CA TYR A 241 1.49 16.10 26.92
C TYR A 241 1.81 16.52 28.36
N GLU A 242 1.68 17.81 28.68
CA GLU A 242 1.74 18.28 30.07
C GLU A 242 0.56 17.63 30.81
N ASP A 243 0.91 16.71 31.71
CA ASP A 243 -0.03 15.90 32.47
C ASP A 243 -0.79 16.84 33.40
N CYS A 244 -2.06 17.09 33.12
CA CYS A 244 -2.94 17.74 34.09
C CYS A 244 -3.14 16.76 35.25
N ASP A 245 -2.56 17.08 36.40
CA ASP A 245 -2.67 16.30 37.62
C ASP A 245 -4.14 16.14 38.03
N ASP A 246 -4.49 14.96 38.55
CA ASP A 246 -5.86 14.57 38.86
C ASP A 246 -6.54 15.46 39.93
N ASP A 247 -5.77 16.31 40.61
CA ASP A 247 -6.17 17.20 41.71
C ASP A 247 -6.52 18.64 41.27
N ASP A 248 -6.28 19.01 40.00
CA ASP A 248 -6.67 20.33 39.49
C ASP A 248 -8.09 20.30 38.91
N ASP A 249 -9.07 20.73 39.72
CA ASP A 249 -10.45 21.03 39.31
C ASP A 249 -10.53 22.12 38.20
N ASP A 250 -9.41 22.71 37.80
CA ASP A 250 -9.29 23.85 36.87
C ASP A 250 -9.04 23.44 35.40
N CYS A 251 -9.07 22.15 35.07
CA CYS A 251 -8.84 21.66 33.70
C CYS A 251 -9.94 22.10 32.68
N GLY A 252 -11.07 22.62 33.17
CA GLY A 252 -12.16 23.15 32.36
C GLY A 252 -12.10 24.67 32.13
N HIS A 253 -11.09 25.37 32.65
CA HIS A 253 -11.12 26.84 32.74
C HIS A 253 -10.37 27.62 31.66
N ASP A 254 -9.76 26.96 30.68
CA ASP A 254 -8.77 27.62 29.82
C ASP A 254 -9.16 27.84 28.35
N GLU A 255 -10.44 27.69 27.98
CA GLU A 255 -10.91 28.16 26.65
C GLU A 255 -11.07 29.69 26.58
N LEU A 256 -11.29 30.39 27.71
CA LEU A 256 -11.63 31.83 27.73
C LEU A 256 -10.62 32.73 28.46
N ARG A 257 -9.66 32.17 29.22
CA ARG A 257 -8.70 32.97 30.03
C ARG A 257 -7.29 33.00 29.46
N ARG A 258 -6.89 32.01 28.65
CA ARG A 258 -5.58 31.95 27.97
C ARG A 258 -5.34 33.07 26.95
N ASP A 259 -6.40 33.57 26.32
CA ASP A 259 -6.31 34.65 25.33
C ASP A 259 -5.84 36.00 25.92
N LEU A 260 -5.92 36.18 27.24
CA LEU A 260 -5.61 37.44 27.90
C LEU A 260 -4.20 37.52 28.52
N LEU A 261 -3.45 36.41 28.64
CA LEU A 261 -2.21 36.40 29.45
C LEU A 261 -0.97 35.71 28.86
N ALA A 262 -1.02 35.11 27.68
CA ALA A 262 0.21 34.56 27.07
C ALA A 262 0.22 34.69 25.55
N GLY A 263 1.29 35.26 25.01
CA GLY A 263 1.56 35.20 23.57
C GLY A 263 1.65 33.75 23.10
N LYS A 264 0.63 33.29 22.37
CA LYS A 264 0.65 32.18 21.40
C LYS A 264 1.16 30.81 21.92
N LYS A 265 0.42 30.13 22.80
CA LYS A 265 0.30 28.65 22.74
C LYS A 265 -1.09 28.35 22.15
N LYS A 266 -1.20 28.35 20.82
CA LYS A 266 -2.46 27.97 20.16
C LYS A 266 -2.67 26.48 20.38
N GLU A 267 -3.79 26.11 20.97
CA GLU A 267 -4.22 24.71 21.06
C GLU A 267 -4.30 24.13 19.64
N ARG A 268 -3.54 23.07 19.37
CA ARG A 268 -3.43 22.41 18.05
C ARG A 268 -4.55 21.40 17.81
N ARG A 269 -5.80 21.75 18.10
CA ARG A 269 -6.94 20.87 17.81
C ARG A 269 -7.44 21.13 16.40
N ARG A 270 -7.58 20.09 15.58
CA ARG A 270 -8.08 20.21 14.20
C ARG A 270 -9.56 20.59 14.19
N PRO A 271 -9.96 21.73 13.58
CA PRO A 271 -11.35 22.15 13.52
C PRO A 271 -12.09 21.55 12.32
N PHE A 272 -13.38 21.28 12.51
CA PHE A 272 -14.32 20.91 11.47
C PHE A 272 -15.61 21.71 11.62
N ASN A 273 -16.25 22.03 10.50
CA ASN A 273 -17.48 22.83 10.45
C ASN A 273 -18.61 22.03 9.77
N PRO A 274 -19.29 21.12 10.48
CA PRO A 274 -20.43 20.39 9.92
C PRO A 274 -21.52 21.34 9.40
N ARG A 275 -22.12 21.00 8.25
CA ARG A 275 -23.22 21.77 7.64
C ARG A 275 -24.55 21.04 7.84
N LEU A 276 -25.23 21.34 8.94
CA LEU A 276 -26.49 20.69 9.30
C LEU A 276 -27.69 21.45 8.72
N VAL A 277 -28.79 20.76 8.51
CA VAL A 277 -30.08 21.34 8.12
C VAL A 277 -31.10 21.05 9.21
N ASP A 278 -31.74 22.09 9.75
CA ASP A 278 -32.75 21.93 10.80
C ASP A 278 -34.15 21.55 10.25
N LEU A 279 -35.14 21.42 11.14
CA LEU A 279 -36.51 21.08 10.74
C LEU A 279 -37.21 22.15 9.88
N LEU A 280 -36.69 23.38 9.83
CA LEU A 280 -37.19 24.49 9.03
C LEU A 280 -36.39 24.68 7.73
N ASN A 281 -35.50 23.73 7.38
CA ASN A 281 -34.57 23.80 6.27
C ASN A 281 -33.56 24.96 6.37
N LEU A 282 -33.28 25.45 7.58
CA LEU A 282 -32.23 26.43 7.81
C LEU A 282 -30.88 25.73 8.03
N ILE A 283 -29.83 26.33 7.47
CA ILE A 283 -28.46 25.83 7.64
C ILE A 283 -27.97 26.20 9.04
N VAL A 284 -27.58 25.18 9.81
CA VAL A 284 -26.96 25.33 11.13
C VAL A 284 -25.53 24.84 11.04
N THR A 285 -24.57 25.74 11.31
CA THR A 285 -23.16 25.41 11.45
C THR A 285 -22.66 25.72 12.86
N PHE A 286 -21.64 24.98 13.28
CA PHE A 286 -20.85 25.22 14.48
C PHE A 286 -19.51 24.50 14.32
N GLU A 287 -18.49 24.95 15.04
CA GLU A 287 -17.17 24.34 15.01
C GLU A 287 -17.13 23.13 15.95
N ILE A 288 -16.52 22.04 15.52
CA ILE A 288 -16.16 20.89 16.37
C ILE A 288 -14.66 20.66 16.27
N LEU A 289 -14.04 20.27 17.38
CA LEU A 289 -12.60 20.16 17.50
C LEU A 289 -12.20 18.70 17.74
N ALA A 290 -11.34 18.16 16.86
CA ALA A 290 -10.73 16.85 17.11
C ALA A 290 -9.84 16.89 18.36
N ARG A 291 -9.66 15.73 18.99
CA ARG A 291 -8.72 15.60 20.11
C ARG A 291 -7.29 15.79 19.59
N GLU A 292 -6.42 16.38 20.42
CA GLU A 292 -5.00 16.48 20.08
C GLU A 292 -4.40 15.07 19.93
N TYR A 293 -3.57 14.88 18.91
CA TYR A 293 -2.92 13.61 18.59
C TYR A 293 -1.42 13.80 18.39
N PRO A 294 -0.61 12.76 18.66
CA PRO A 294 0.84 12.85 18.56
C PRO A 294 1.27 13.00 17.09
N GLY A 295 2.37 13.71 16.87
CA GLY A 295 3.11 13.61 15.61
C GLY A 295 3.66 12.19 15.37
N PRO A 296 4.10 11.89 14.13
CA PRO A 296 4.59 10.57 13.76
C PRO A 296 5.81 10.17 14.60
N SER A 297 6.62 11.15 15.00
CA SER A 297 7.84 10.94 15.80
C SER A 297 7.52 10.52 17.23
N THR A 298 6.61 11.24 17.90
CA THR A 298 6.13 10.87 19.23
C THR A 298 5.41 9.53 19.20
N LEU A 299 4.60 9.29 18.16
CA LEU A 299 3.92 8.02 17.98
C LEU A 299 4.91 6.86 17.78
N ASN A 300 6.03 7.08 17.09
CA ASN A 300 7.07 6.08 16.85
C ASN A 300 7.78 5.63 18.13
N GLN A 301 7.97 6.54 19.09
CA GLN A 301 8.70 6.26 20.34
C GLN A 301 7.81 5.70 21.44
N GLN A 302 6.50 5.91 21.36
CA GLN A 302 5.58 5.57 22.43
C GLN A 302 4.78 4.29 22.13
N PRO A 303 4.59 3.40 23.13
CA PRO A 303 3.81 2.19 22.95
C PRO A 303 2.32 2.49 22.81
N GLY A 304 1.57 1.48 22.36
CA GLY A 304 0.10 1.53 22.32
C GLY A 304 -0.49 1.97 20.98
N ALA A 305 0.29 2.00 19.90
CA ALA A 305 -0.17 2.13 18.52
C ALA A 305 0.48 1.03 17.66
N SER A 306 0.04 0.85 16.41
CA SER A 306 0.56 -0.22 15.53
C SER A 306 2.07 -0.07 15.25
N ASP A 307 2.87 -1.10 15.51
CA ASP A 307 4.34 -1.12 15.24
C ASP A 307 4.72 -1.04 13.75
N SER A 308 3.74 -0.92 12.86
CA SER A 308 3.93 -0.87 11.42
C SER A 308 3.89 0.57 10.89
N ILE A 309 4.74 0.84 9.90
CA ILE A 309 4.75 2.04 9.07
C ILE A 309 4.34 1.61 7.65
N PHE A 310 3.37 2.32 7.07
CA PHE A 310 2.78 1.97 5.79
C PHE A 310 3.14 2.99 4.71
N GLN A 311 3.60 2.51 3.55
CA GLN A 311 4.06 3.36 2.45
C GLN A 311 3.65 2.77 1.11
N LYS A 312 3.41 3.60 0.09
CA LYS A 312 3.29 3.08 -1.28
C LYS A 312 4.66 2.59 -1.77
N ALA A 313 4.71 1.43 -2.41
CA ALA A 313 5.89 0.94 -3.07
C ALA A 313 6.35 1.90 -4.20
N ALA A 314 7.65 1.90 -4.48
CA ALA A 314 8.22 2.70 -5.56
C ALA A 314 7.65 2.28 -6.94
N GLY A 315 7.52 3.26 -7.83
CA GLY A 315 7.02 3.10 -9.20
C GLY A 315 5.66 3.79 -9.42
N CYS A 316 5.50 4.45 -10.57
CA CYS A 316 4.30 5.19 -10.94
C CYS A 316 3.08 4.28 -11.10
N ASP A 317 3.30 3.04 -11.50
CA ASP A 317 2.27 2.04 -11.79
C ASP A 317 2.10 1.02 -10.66
N ASN A 318 2.88 1.14 -9.58
CA ASN A 318 2.91 0.16 -8.49
C ASN A 318 2.06 0.61 -7.30
N PRO A 319 0.86 0.02 -7.08
CA PRO A 319 0.00 0.40 -5.98
C PRO A 319 0.31 -0.38 -4.69
N ASP A 320 1.28 -1.30 -4.69
CA ASP A 320 1.58 -2.16 -3.55
C ASP A 320 1.90 -1.34 -2.29
N ILE A 321 1.55 -1.90 -1.13
CA ILE A 321 1.87 -1.30 0.18
C ILE A 321 3.10 -1.99 0.75
N LEU A 322 4.12 -1.18 1.05
CA LEU A 322 5.27 -1.60 1.82
C LEU A 322 4.97 -1.38 3.30
N VAL A 323 5.24 -2.43 4.09
CA VAL A 323 5.15 -2.38 5.54
C VAL A 323 6.53 -2.52 6.13
N THR A 324 6.96 -1.51 6.87
CA THR A 324 8.18 -1.57 7.68
C THR A 324 7.82 -1.52 9.15
N LYS A 325 8.71 -2.01 10.01
CA LYS A 325 8.55 -1.86 11.46
C LYS A 325 9.07 -0.50 11.90
N ARG A 326 8.46 0.04 12.94
CA ARG A 326 8.97 1.21 13.67
C ARG A 326 10.40 0.96 14.10
N ASP A 327 11.28 1.90 13.79
CA ASP A 327 12.62 1.93 14.34
C ASP A 327 12.68 3.05 15.38
N PRO A 328 12.78 2.73 16.68
CA PRO A 328 12.84 3.74 17.74
C PRO A 328 14.10 4.62 17.65
N LYS A 329 15.08 4.27 16.82
CA LYS A 329 16.28 5.09 16.57
C LYS A 329 16.08 6.14 15.47
N THR A 330 14.98 6.08 14.71
CA THR A 330 14.69 7.07 13.66
C THR A 330 14.48 8.44 14.29
N THR A 331 15.17 9.47 13.79
CA THR A 331 15.01 10.83 14.32
C THR A 331 13.67 11.44 13.92
N ASN A 332 13.26 12.49 14.64
CA ASN A 332 12.01 13.18 14.36
C ASN A 332 12.01 13.77 12.95
N GLU A 333 13.12 14.38 12.54
CA GLU A 333 13.29 14.97 11.21
C GLU A 333 13.22 13.91 10.11
N GLN A 334 13.84 12.75 10.33
CA GLN A 334 13.85 11.66 9.35
C GLN A 334 12.43 11.12 9.11
N LEU A 335 11.67 10.88 10.18
CA LEU A 335 10.33 10.31 10.06
C LEU A 335 9.31 11.36 9.58
N GLY A 336 9.33 12.57 10.16
CA GLY A 336 8.42 13.65 9.80
C GLY A 336 8.63 14.21 8.38
N ALA A 337 9.76 13.92 7.74
CA ALA A 337 10.00 14.28 6.34
C ALA A 337 9.08 13.52 5.36
N TYR A 338 8.68 12.29 5.67
CA TYR A 338 7.95 11.44 4.73
C TYR A 338 6.68 10.77 5.28
N ALA A 339 6.46 10.78 6.60
CA ALA A 339 5.30 10.15 7.23
C ALA A 339 4.52 11.14 8.10
N ASP A 340 3.25 10.83 8.31
CA ASP A 340 2.33 11.48 9.25
C ASP A 340 1.68 10.44 10.18
N THR A 341 1.14 10.93 11.29
CA THR A 341 0.19 10.16 12.10
C THR A 341 -1.12 10.05 11.35
N GLU A 342 -1.63 8.82 11.28
CA GLU A 342 -2.79 8.47 10.48
C GLU A 342 -3.93 7.94 11.36
N HIS A 343 -5.13 8.47 11.11
CA HIS A 343 -6.37 8.15 11.78
C HIS A 343 -7.20 7.16 10.97
N ASN A 344 -7.64 6.07 11.58
CA ASN A 344 -8.40 5.03 10.89
C ASN A 344 -9.70 4.72 11.62
N PRO A 345 -10.89 5.10 11.11
CA PRO A 345 -11.15 5.83 9.86
C PRO A 345 -10.70 7.30 9.92
N ASP A 346 -10.76 8.00 8.78
CA ASP A 346 -10.39 9.41 8.68
C ASP A 346 -11.28 10.32 9.57
N LEU A 347 -10.70 11.37 10.15
CA LEU A 347 -11.42 12.34 11.01
C LEU A 347 -12.59 13.03 10.30
N GLN A 348 -12.57 13.12 8.96
CA GLN A 348 -13.68 13.67 8.16
C GLN A 348 -14.99 12.89 8.30
N PHE A 349 -14.96 11.69 8.87
CA PHE A 349 -16.16 10.92 9.20
C PHE A 349 -17.03 11.63 10.24
N ALA A 350 -16.44 12.38 11.17
CA ALA A 350 -17.18 13.05 12.25
C ALA A 350 -18.18 14.12 11.77
N PRO A 351 -17.80 15.12 10.96
CA PRO A 351 -18.77 16.08 10.43
C PRO A 351 -19.85 15.41 9.57
N ARG A 352 -19.49 14.40 8.76
CA ARG A 352 -20.45 13.64 7.94
C ARG A 352 -21.46 12.85 8.79
N PHE A 353 -21.01 12.28 9.90
CA PHE A 353 -21.88 11.61 10.84
C PHE A 353 -22.91 12.58 11.45
N LEU A 354 -22.52 13.80 11.80
CA LEU A 354 -23.45 14.81 12.31
C LEU A 354 -24.44 15.28 11.23
N GLU A 355 -23.98 15.44 9.98
CA GLU A 355 -24.84 15.74 8.83
C GLU A 355 -25.89 14.64 8.60
N PHE A 356 -25.48 13.37 8.74
CA PHE A 356 -26.39 12.23 8.71
C PHE A 356 -27.41 12.27 9.86
N LEU A 357 -26.99 12.54 11.10
CA LEU A 357 -27.91 12.63 12.24
C LEU A 357 -28.97 13.72 12.03
N ALA A 358 -28.59 14.86 11.43
CA ALA A 358 -29.49 15.97 11.18
C ALA A 358 -30.45 15.74 10.01
N SER A 359 -29.95 15.16 8.92
CA SER A 359 -30.70 15.01 7.68
C SER A 359 -31.49 13.70 7.59
N GLY A 360 -30.97 12.62 8.18
CA GLY A 360 -31.42 11.25 7.93
C GLY A 360 -30.89 10.65 6.62
N ASN A 361 -30.08 11.39 5.84
CA ASN A 361 -29.57 10.96 4.54
C ASN A 361 -28.31 10.11 4.72
N LEU A 362 -28.35 8.87 4.21
CA LEU A 362 -27.16 8.03 4.11
C LEU A 362 -26.23 8.54 3.00
N PRO A 363 -24.93 8.21 3.03
CA PRO A 363 -23.96 8.61 2.01
C PRO A 363 -24.33 8.18 0.57
N ASN A 364 -25.15 7.13 0.42
CA ASN A 364 -25.64 6.66 -0.89
C ASN A 364 -26.93 7.37 -1.35
N GLY A 365 -27.39 8.41 -0.64
CA GLY A 365 -28.60 9.17 -0.95
C GLY A 365 -29.90 8.53 -0.46
N LEU A 366 -29.86 7.34 0.14
CA LEU A 366 -31.05 6.72 0.73
C LEU A 366 -31.42 7.38 2.05
N GLN A 367 -32.72 7.36 2.37
CA GLN A 367 -33.20 7.74 3.69
C GLN A 367 -32.93 6.63 4.70
N SER A 368 -32.45 7.01 5.87
CA SER A 368 -32.33 6.10 7.01
C SER A 368 -33.69 5.77 7.59
N PRO A 369 -33.90 4.53 8.08
CA PRO A 369 -35.10 4.18 8.85
C PRO A 369 -35.11 4.84 10.25
N LEU A 370 -33.98 5.40 10.69
CA LEU A 370 -33.86 6.09 11.98
C LEU A 370 -34.39 7.52 11.87
N SER A 371 -35.05 8.00 12.93
CA SER A 371 -35.49 9.39 13.00
C SER A 371 -34.30 10.35 13.06
N LYS A 372 -34.37 11.43 12.28
CA LYS A 372 -33.42 12.53 12.34
C LYS A 372 -33.50 13.31 13.65
N ILE A 373 -32.40 13.92 14.06
CA ILE A 373 -32.28 14.79 15.23
C ILE A 373 -32.22 16.24 14.75
N ASP A 374 -33.01 17.14 15.33
CA ASP A 374 -32.97 18.55 14.95
C ASP A 374 -31.54 19.13 15.12
N ALA A 375 -31.08 19.86 14.12
CA ALA A 375 -29.72 20.40 14.08
C ALA A 375 -29.39 21.31 15.27
N ASN A 376 -30.37 22.06 15.79
CA ASN A 376 -30.16 22.91 16.96
C ASN A 376 -30.01 22.07 18.24
N VAL A 377 -30.66 20.90 18.30
CA VAL A 377 -30.45 19.94 19.40
C VAL A 377 -29.04 19.37 19.33
N ILE A 378 -28.56 18.96 18.14
CA ILE A 378 -27.19 18.48 17.96
C ILE A 378 -26.20 19.56 18.42
N LYS A 379 -26.30 20.79 17.87
CA LYS A 379 -25.45 21.92 18.24
C LYS A 379 -25.44 22.20 19.75
N LYS A 380 -26.61 22.14 20.40
CA LYS A 380 -26.75 22.41 21.84
C LYS A 380 -26.08 21.38 22.73
N TYR A 381 -26.08 20.10 22.33
CA TYR A 381 -25.64 19.01 23.21
C TYR A 381 -24.30 18.39 22.83
N TRP A 382 -23.84 18.52 21.59
CA TRP A 382 -22.63 17.88 21.10
C TRP A 382 -21.36 18.31 21.86
N GLN A 383 -21.27 19.60 22.20
CA GLN A 383 -20.18 20.19 22.97
C GLN A 383 -20.56 20.48 24.42
N LYS A 384 -21.74 20.03 24.86
CA LYS A 384 -22.15 20.28 26.23
C LYS A 384 -21.33 19.41 27.17
N GLU A 385 -20.76 20.03 28.19
CA GLU A 385 -20.06 19.32 29.26
C GLU A 385 -21.02 18.52 30.14
N PHE A 386 -20.53 17.35 30.56
CA PHE A 386 -21.14 16.46 31.52
C PHE A 386 -20.18 16.22 32.69
N PRO A 387 -20.69 15.82 33.86
CA PRO A 387 -19.83 15.51 35.02
C PRO A 387 -18.72 14.52 34.68
N LYS A 388 -17.54 14.71 35.29
CA LYS A 388 -16.38 13.81 35.16
C LYS A 388 -16.82 12.35 35.40
N GLY A 389 -16.40 11.45 34.52
CA GLY A 389 -16.78 10.02 34.57
C GLY A 389 -18.09 9.66 33.86
N THR A 390 -18.78 10.63 33.24
CA THR A 390 -19.94 10.34 32.38
C THR A 390 -19.56 9.48 31.17
N PHE A 391 -18.44 9.80 30.53
CA PHE A 391 -17.91 9.07 29.38
C PHE A 391 -16.81 8.10 29.82
N PRO A 392 -16.75 6.88 29.24
CA PRO A 392 -15.65 5.95 29.47
C PRO A 392 -14.30 6.57 29.09
N LYS A 393 -13.26 6.29 29.89
CA LYS A 393 -11.88 6.58 29.50
C LYS A 393 -11.38 5.49 28.54
N THR A 394 -10.72 5.88 27.46
CA THR A 394 -9.98 4.96 26.59
C THR A 394 -8.48 5.20 26.75
N GLY A 395 -7.70 4.14 26.99
CA GLY A 395 -6.26 4.26 27.23
C GLY A 395 -5.91 5.19 28.39
N ARG A 396 -5.07 6.19 28.12
CA ARG A 396 -4.67 7.24 29.08
C ARG A 396 -5.39 8.57 28.85
N SER A 397 -6.47 8.58 28.05
CA SER A 397 -7.20 9.82 27.76
C SER A 397 -7.83 10.43 29.01
N ARG A 398 -7.55 11.72 29.22
CA ARG A 398 -8.09 12.56 30.29
C ARG A 398 -8.97 13.67 29.72
N GLY A 399 -9.80 14.29 30.58
CA GLY A 399 -10.63 15.44 30.19
C GLY A 399 -11.71 15.12 29.15
N ILE A 400 -12.28 13.91 29.16
CA ILE A 400 -13.41 13.54 28.30
C ILE A 400 -14.70 14.00 28.99
N LEU A 401 -15.11 15.24 28.72
CA LEU A 401 -16.28 15.88 29.36
C LEU A 401 -17.46 16.10 28.40
N THR A 402 -17.23 16.06 27.09
CA THR A 402 -18.27 16.28 26.08
C THR A 402 -18.49 15.03 25.21
N PRO A 403 -19.68 14.86 24.60
CA PRO A 403 -19.89 13.85 23.56
C PRO A 403 -18.89 13.97 22.42
N SER A 404 -18.56 15.20 22.02
CA SER A 404 -17.56 15.49 20.99
C SER A 404 -16.19 14.93 21.37
N ASP A 405 -15.69 15.18 22.58
CA ASP A 405 -14.40 14.67 23.03
C ASP A 405 -14.37 13.15 23.05
N TYR A 406 -15.43 12.53 23.57
CA TYR A 406 -15.50 11.07 23.64
C TYR A 406 -15.52 10.44 22.24
N PHE A 407 -16.28 11.02 21.32
CA PHE A 407 -16.39 10.55 19.95
C PHE A 407 -15.06 10.71 19.20
N PHE A 408 -14.43 11.89 19.28
CA PHE A 408 -13.14 12.14 18.63
C PHE A 408 -12.00 11.32 19.25
N ASP A 409 -12.05 11.01 20.54
CA ASP A 409 -11.05 10.15 21.18
C ASP A 409 -11.00 8.74 20.56
N GLN A 410 -12.10 8.26 19.97
CA GLN A 410 -12.13 6.95 19.31
C GLN A 410 -11.42 6.94 17.95
N PHE A 411 -11.19 8.10 17.32
CA PHE A 411 -10.33 8.21 16.13
C PHE A 411 -8.85 8.22 16.48
N GLY A 412 -8.52 8.31 17.76
CA GLY A 412 -7.16 8.38 18.29
C GLY A 412 -6.78 9.76 18.79
N SER A 413 -5.99 9.78 19.86
CA SER A 413 -5.52 10.98 20.55
C SER A 413 -4.17 10.71 21.23
N LYS A 414 -3.58 11.73 21.88
CA LYS A 414 -2.39 11.52 22.74
C LYS A 414 -2.61 10.48 23.84
N GLY A 415 -3.84 10.39 24.37
CA GLY A 415 -4.22 9.45 25.42
C GLY A 415 -4.70 8.09 24.90
N ASN A 416 -5.38 8.07 23.74
CA ASN A 416 -5.86 6.87 23.08
C ASN A 416 -5.11 6.66 21.76
N ARG A 417 -3.95 6.02 21.83
CA ARG A 417 -3.07 5.83 20.66
C ARG A 417 -3.36 4.57 19.85
N ALA A 418 -4.13 3.63 20.40
CA ALA A 418 -4.43 2.35 19.74
C ALA A 418 -5.04 2.50 18.35
N PRO A 419 -5.89 3.53 18.10
CA PRO A 419 -6.44 3.77 16.77
C PRO A 419 -5.45 4.26 15.71
N LEU A 420 -4.29 4.75 16.12
CA LEU A 420 -3.37 5.48 15.26
C LEU A 420 -2.35 4.57 14.57
N THR A 421 -1.98 4.94 13.36
CA THR A 421 -0.88 4.31 12.60
C THR A 421 0.08 5.36 12.08
N ILE A 422 1.24 4.95 11.58
CA ILE A 422 2.16 5.84 10.87
C ILE A 422 2.04 5.51 9.38
N CYS A 423 1.73 6.53 8.58
CA CYS A 423 1.52 6.38 7.14
C CYS A 423 2.34 7.41 6.37
N GLU A 424 2.86 7.02 5.21
CA GLU A 424 3.50 7.91 4.25
C GLU A 424 2.57 9.07 3.86
N LYS A 425 3.13 10.30 3.83
CA LYS A 425 2.39 11.55 3.68
C LYS A 425 1.53 11.63 2.42
N LYS A 426 2.05 11.26 1.25
CA LYS A 426 1.25 11.37 0.01
C LYS A 426 0.17 10.30 -0.03
N LEU A 427 0.40 9.13 0.55
CA LEU A 427 -0.64 8.11 0.73
C LEU A 427 -1.75 8.58 1.68
N ASN A 428 -1.37 9.13 2.85
CA ASN A 428 -2.31 9.70 3.82
C ASN A 428 -3.10 10.88 3.24
N GLY A 429 -2.42 11.80 2.57
CA GLY A 429 -3.04 12.95 1.91
C GLY A 429 -4.00 12.55 0.78
N MET A 430 -3.64 11.55 -0.04
CA MET A 430 -4.54 10.99 -1.05
C MET A 430 -5.80 10.40 -0.40
N LYS A 431 -5.64 9.66 0.70
CA LYS A 431 -6.78 9.13 1.46
C LYS A 431 -7.65 10.26 1.99
N GLY A 432 -7.09 11.26 2.67
CA GLY A 432 -7.85 12.43 3.14
C GLY A 432 -8.59 13.15 2.00
N ASN A 433 -8.01 13.21 0.80
CA ASN A 433 -8.67 13.77 -0.37
C ASN A 433 -9.87 12.92 -0.83
N ILE A 434 -9.74 11.59 -0.83
CA ILE A 434 -10.83 10.65 -1.14
C ILE A 434 -11.97 10.75 -0.12
N PHE A 435 -11.65 10.79 1.17
CA PHE A 435 -12.65 10.89 2.25
C PHE A 435 -13.32 12.27 2.32
N ALA A 436 -12.67 13.31 1.77
CA ALA A 436 -13.27 14.62 1.57
C ALA A 436 -14.35 14.63 0.48
N PHE A 437 -14.42 13.57 -0.35
CA PHE A 437 -15.13 13.55 -1.63
C PHE A 437 -14.61 14.60 -2.62
N ASN A 438 -13.34 14.96 -2.53
CA ASN A 438 -12.69 15.79 -3.53
C ASN A 438 -12.34 14.93 -4.76
N GLU A 439 -12.09 15.59 -5.89
CA GLU A 439 -11.64 14.91 -7.11
C GLU A 439 -10.17 14.46 -6.99
N SER A 440 -9.93 13.33 -6.32
CA SER A 440 -8.60 12.74 -6.16
C SER A 440 -7.92 12.37 -7.48
N ALA A 441 -8.69 12.16 -8.55
CA ALA A 441 -8.21 12.01 -9.92
C ALA A 441 -9.03 12.94 -10.83
N ALA A 442 -8.84 14.26 -10.65
CA ALA A 442 -9.57 15.31 -11.35
C ALA A 442 -9.65 15.03 -12.84
N ARG A 443 -10.88 15.03 -13.38
CA ARG A 443 -11.13 14.60 -14.77
C ARG A 443 -10.33 15.42 -15.76
N LYS A 444 -10.17 16.72 -15.48
CA LYS A 444 -9.40 17.64 -16.30
C LYS A 444 -7.93 17.21 -16.37
N ASP A 445 -7.25 17.13 -15.23
CA ASP A 445 -5.83 16.77 -15.14
C ASP A 445 -5.57 15.39 -15.74
N MET A 446 -6.41 14.41 -15.44
CA MET A 446 -6.30 13.06 -16.00
C MET A 446 -6.48 13.04 -17.53
N THR A 447 -7.35 13.91 -18.08
CA THR A 447 -7.54 14.01 -19.53
C THR A 447 -6.35 14.69 -20.21
N GLU A 448 -5.83 15.76 -19.59
CA GLU A 448 -4.65 16.48 -20.07
C GLU A 448 -3.42 15.58 -20.04
N TRP A 449 -3.13 14.95 -18.91
CA TRP A 449 -1.99 14.03 -18.79
C TRP A 449 -2.09 12.85 -19.75
N ARG A 450 -3.29 12.29 -19.95
CA ARG A 450 -3.48 11.23 -20.94
C ARG A 450 -3.19 11.72 -22.36
N ALA A 451 -3.66 12.91 -22.73
CA ALA A 451 -3.46 13.45 -24.07
C ALA A 451 -1.98 13.72 -24.37
N GLU A 452 -1.25 14.26 -23.40
CA GLU A 452 0.19 14.52 -23.51
C GLU A 452 1.02 13.22 -23.44
N ALA A 453 0.63 12.26 -22.59
CA ALA A 453 1.24 10.94 -22.56
C ALA A 453 1.14 10.22 -23.91
N LEU A 454 0.00 10.33 -24.61
CA LEU A 454 -0.19 9.77 -25.96
C LEU A 454 0.69 10.45 -27.03
N LYS A 455 1.22 11.64 -26.75
CA LYS A 455 2.23 12.31 -27.59
C LYS A 455 3.67 11.94 -27.22
N GLY A 456 3.85 11.05 -26.23
CA GLY A 456 5.16 10.62 -25.75
C GLY A 456 5.76 11.48 -24.64
N ILE A 457 4.97 12.35 -23.99
CA ILE A 457 5.46 13.14 -22.84
C ILE A 457 5.50 12.25 -21.59
N VAL A 458 6.70 11.79 -21.25
CA VAL A 458 6.94 10.82 -20.16
C VAL A 458 6.52 11.35 -18.79
N ASN A 459 6.72 12.65 -18.51
CA ASN A 459 6.32 13.24 -17.22
C ASN A 459 4.80 13.13 -16.99
N ASP A 460 4.01 13.39 -18.03
CA ASP A 460 2.55 13.32 -17.95
C ASP A 460 2.06 11.87 -17.92
N GLN A 461 2.75 10.97 -18.61
CA GLN A 461 2.54 9.52 -18.44
C GLN A 461 2.75 9.12 -16.97
N ASN A 462 3.85 9.56 -16.36
CA ASN A 462 4.17 9.25 -14.96
C ASN A 462 3.13 9.83 -14.00
N ASN A 463 2.74 11.10 -14.17
CA ASN A 463 1.70 11.73 -13.35
C ASN A 463 0.35 11.00 -13.46
N TYR A 464 -0.01 10.61 -14.68
CA TYR A 464 -1.24 9.86 -14.94
C TYR A 464 -1.27 8.53 -14.19
N PHE A 465 -0.22 7.70 -14.34
CA PHE A 465 -0.17 6.40 -13.68
C PHE A 465 0.00 6.55 -12.17
N GLU A 466 0.85 7.45 -11.70
CA GLU A 466 1.10 7.68 -10.27
C GLU A 466 -0.19 8.10 -9.54
N ARG A 467 -1.01 8.95 -10.17
CA ARG A 467 -2.29 9.36 -9.57
C ARG A 467 -3.26 8.19 -9.41
N ILE A 468 -3.39 7.35 -10.43
CA ILE A 468 -4.25 6.15 -10.39
C ILE A 468 -3.72 5.15 -9.38
N SER A 469 -2.42 4.83 -9.46
CA SER A 469 -1.74 3.89 -8.59
C SER A 469 -1.89 4.28 -7.12
N ARG A 470 -1.71 5.57 -6.78
CA ARG A 470 -1.85 6.06 -5.42
C ARG A 470 -3.29 6.02 -4.90
N ALA A 471 -4.27 6.30 -5.76
CA ALA A 471 -5.69 6.13 -5.40
C ALA A 471 -6.03 4.65 -5.12
N ILE A 472 -5.50 3.71 -5.92
CA ILE A 472 -5.64 2.27 -5.67
C ILE A 472 -4.93 1.88 -4.37
N ALA A 473 -3.72 2.40 -4.14
CA ALA A 473 -2.93 2.14 -2.95
C ALA A 473 -3.68 2.51 -1.66
N VAL A 474 -4.49 3.58 -1.65
CA VAL A 474 -5.34 3.89 -0.50
C VAL A 474 -6.28 2.73 -0.16
N PHE A 475 -6.93 2.12 -1.15
CA PHE A 475 -7.84 0.99 -0.90
C PHE A 475 -7.08 -0.29 -0.55
N LEU A 476 -5.90 -0.52 -1.12
CA LEU A 476 -5.03 -1.62 -0.73
C LEU A 476 -4.55 -1.45 0.71
N TYR A 477 -4.18 -0.24 1.11
CA TYR A 477 -3.85 0.12 2.48
C TYR A 477 -5.02 -0.18 3.41
N LEU A 478 -6.22 0.36 3.15
CA LEU A 478 -7.39 0.14 4.02
C LEU A 478 -7.80 -1.34 4.17
N ASN A 479 -7.39 -2.21 3.24
CA ASN A 479 -7.65 -3.65 3.28
C ASN A 479 -6.39 -4.48 3.60
N HIS A 480 -5.26 -3.84 3.94
CA HIS A 480 -4.01 -4.54 4.20
C HIS A 480 -4.14 -5.35 5.51
N PRO A 481 -3.69 -6.62 5.55
CA PRO A 481 -3.88 -7.49 6.72
C PRO A 481 -3.30 -6.92 8.03
N ASP A 482 -2.25 -6.10 7.95
CA ASP A 482 -1.61 -5.49 9.13
C ASP A 482 -2.30 -4.21 9.65
N VAL A 483 -3.22 -3.60 8.90
CA VAL A 483 -3.96 -2.39 9.34
C VAL A 483 -5.45 -2.62 9.47
N LEU A 484 -6.00 -3.58 8.72
CA LEU A 484 -7.41 -3.92 8.73
C LEU A 484 -7.94 -4.22 10.14
N PRO A 485 -7.23 -4.96 11.02
CA PRO A 485 -7.68 -5.16 12.40
C PRO A 485 -7.87 -3.83 13.15
N THR A 486 -6.89 -2.93 13.08
CA THR A 486 -6.98 -1.59 13.70
C THR A 486 -8.17 -0.81 13.14
N ILE A 487 -8.40 -0.85 11.83
CA ILE A 487 -9.57 -0.20 11.20
C ILE A 487 -10.88 -0.78 11.74
N GLN A 488 -11.01 -2.11 11.85
CA GLN A 488 -12.25 -2.74 12.32
C GLN A 488 -12.49 -2.44 13.80
N ASP A 489 -11.48 -2.56 14.66
CA ASP A 489 -11.57 -2.25 16.09
C ASP A 489 -12.01 -0.78 16.29
N ASN A 490 -11.43 0.15 15.52
CA ASN A 490 -11.81 1.56 15.60
C ASN A 490 -13.22 1.82 15.10
N ARG A 491 -13.67 1.13 14.05
CA ARG A 491 -15.06 1.21 13.58
C ARG A 491 -16.02 0.72 14.66
N GLU A 492 -15.71 -0.38 15.34
CA GLU A 492 -16.51 -0.89 16.46
C GLU A 492 -16.56 0.10 17.63
N ASN A 493 -15.42 0.71 17.98
CA ASN A 493 -15.35 1.75 19.00
C ASN A 493 -16.20 2.97 18.64
N LEU A 494 -16.18 3.40 17.38
CA LEU A 494 -17.02 4.49 16.89
C LEU A 494 -18.51 4.12 16.91
N PHE A 495 -18.88 2.89 16.55
CA PHE A 495 -20.26 2.42 16.68
C PHE A 495 -20.71 2.42 18.15
N ALA A 496 -19.84 1.98 19.07
CA ALA A 496 -20.13 2.02 20.50
C ALA A 496 -20.29 3.46 21.01
N ALA A 497 -19.38 4.36 20.61
CA ALA A 497 -19.44 5.77 20.98
C ALA A 497 -20.70 6.46 20.44
N ALA A 498 -21.09 6.18 19.19
CA ALA A 498 -22.32 6.68 18.57
C ALA A 498 -23.59 6.16 19.26
N ARG A 499 -23.54 4.97 19.89
CA ARG A 499 -24.65 4.39 20.68
C ARG A 499 -24.69 4.84 22.13
N SER A 500 -23.59 5.39 22.67
CA SER A 500 -23.51 5.86 24.06
C SER A 500 -24.59 6.90 24.44
N PRO A 501 -25.04 7.83 23.57
CA PRO A 501 -26.17 8.71 23.86
C PRO A 501 -27.47 7.98 24.21
N SER A 502 -27.73 6.80 23.61
CA SER A 502 -28.88 5.95 23.94
C SER A 502 -28.79 5.36 25.35
N ASN A 503 -27.58 5.01 25.80
CA ASN A 503 -27.31 4.49 27.14
C ASN A 503 -27.25 5.60 28.21
N LEU A 504 -26.91 6.84 27.81
CA LEU A 504 -27.03 8.01 28.69
C LEU A 504 -28.48 8.29 29.05
N LYS A 505 -29.46 7.99 28.18
CA LYS A 505 -30.89 8.15 28.51
C LYS A 505 -31.33 7.20 29.63
N ALA A 506 -30.75 6.00 29.70
CA ALA A 506 -30.98 5.06 30.80
C ALA A 506 -30.35 5.57 32.12
N ARG A 507 -29.13 6.11 32.07
CA ARG A 507 -28.44 6.63 33.27
C ARG A 507 -28.95 8.01 33.75
N LEU A 508 -29.41 8.87 32.84
CA LEU A 508 -30.01 10.18 33.16
C LEU A 508 -31.45 10.04 33.67
N GLY A 509 -32.16 8.97 33.31
CA GLY A 509 -33.46 8.63 33.91
C GLY A 509 -33.40 8.30 35.40
N ASP A 510 -32.23 7.84 35.87
CA ASP A 510 -31.98 7.48 37.27
C ASP A 510 -31.46 8.64 38.13
N ILE A 511 -31.11 9.79 37.52
CA ILE A 511 -30.82 11.02 38.27
C ILE A 511 -32.16 11.64 38.68
N LYS A 512 -32.76 11.12 39.75
CA LYS A 512 -33.81 11.86 40.47
C LYS A 512 -33.27 13.24 40.79
N ALA A 513 -33.99 14.27 40.34
CA ALA A 513 -33.70 15.65 40.72
C ALA A 513 -33.48 15.70 42.25
N PRO A 514 -32.42 16.36 42.74
CA PRO A 514 -32.18 16.45 44.16
C PRO A 514 -33.42 17.03 44.85
N PRO A 515 -33.84 16.48 46.00
CA PRO A 515 -35.02 16.96 46.70
C PRO A 515 -34.87 18.46 46.93
N ARG A 516 -35.84 19.24 46.46
CA ARG A 516 -35.90 20.68 46.71
C ARG A 516 -35.75 20.91 48.21
N LYS A 517 -34.64 21.52 48.64
CA LYS A 517 -34.49 21.96 50.04
C LYS A 517 -35.71 22.83 50.38
N PRO A 518 -36.42 22.56 51.49
CA PRO A 518 -37.54 23.39 51.89
C PRO A 518 -37.08 24.83 52.06
N ARG A 519 -37.79 25.77 51.42
CA ARG A 519 -37.57 27.20 51.59
C ARG A 519 -37.69 27.52 53.08
N LYS A 520 -36.61 28.02 53.69
CA LYS A 520 -36.68 28.57 55.05
C LYS A 520 -37.71 29.72 55.05
N PRO A 521 -38.64 29.76 56.03
CA PRO A 521 -39.59 30.85 56.14
C PRO A 521 -38.83 32.16 56.35
N ARG A 522 -39.20 33.19 55.56
CA ARG A 522 -38.70 34.55 55.72
C ARG A 522 -39.08 35.03 57.13
N LYS A 523 -38.09 35.42 57.94
CA LYS A 523 -38.35 36.13 59.19
C LYS A 523 -39.05 37.46 58.87
N PRO A 524 -40.11 37.83 59.61
CA PRO A 524 -40.71 39.15 59.48
C PRO A 524 -39.71 40.23 59.90
N PRO A 525 -39.76 41.43 59.30
CA PRO A 525 -38.92 42.54 59.69
C PRO A 525 -39.22 42.91 61.14
N LYS A 526 -38.16 43.13 61.93
CA LYS A 526 -38.28 43.62 63.31
C LYS A 526 -38.77 45.08 63.30
N PRO A 527 -39.58 45.48 64.30
CA PRO A 527 -40.11 46.83 64.44
C PRO A 527 -39.02 47.88 64.67
#